data_AF-A0A7K2Q1Y4-F1
#
_entry.id   AF-A0A7K2Q1Y4-F1
#
_cell.length_a   1.000
_cell.length_b   1.000
_cell.length_c   1.000
_cell.angle_alpha   90.00
_cell.angle_beta   90.00
_cell.angle_gamma   90.00
#
_symmetry.space_group_name_H-M   'P 1'
#
loop_
_entity.id
_entity.type
_entity.pdbx_description
1 polymer ?
#
loop_
_entity_poly.entity_id
_entity_poly.type
_entity_poly.pdbx_seq_one_letter_code
_entity_poly.pdbx_strand_id
1 'polypeptide(L)'
;LDEAVAILRRAATEAEGPYRRLLEEYATGVATGLSAIAGVLDPELVVLSGGVFLAGGEPLRALVEAELAELSASQPPLVLGDIREHPVLRGALECALATTRDEVFDTSR
;
A
#
# COMPACT_ATOMS: atom_id res chain seq x y z
N LEU A 1 11.60 2.29 12.90
CA LEU A 1 10.96 2.39 11.56
C LEU A 1 11.72 3.36 10.66
N ASP A 2 12.16 4.51 11.16
CA ASP A 2 12.85 5.53 10.35
C ASP A 2 14.11 5.02 9.64
N GLU A 3 14.90 4.17 10.30
CA GLU A 3 16.08 3.53 9.69
C GLU A 3 15.70 2.58 8.55
N ALA A 4 14.66 1.76 8.72
CA ALA A 4 14.15 0.89 7.66
C ALA A 4 13.61 1.69 6.47
N VAL A 5 12.91 2.80 6.74
CA VAL A 5 12.44 3.75 5.72
C VAL A 5 13.62 4.37 4.97
N ALA A 6 14.71 4.71 5.65
CA ALA A 6 15.92 5.24 5.01
C ALA A 6 16.59 4.20 4.11
N ILE A 7 16.71 2.95 4.57
CA ILE A 7 17.25 1.84 3.77
C ILE A 7 16.41 1.60 2.53
N LEU A 8 15.08 1.57 2.65
CA LEU A 8 14.18 1.38 1.52
C LEU A 8 14.24 2.53 0.52
N ARG A 9 14.34 3.77 1.01
CA ARG A 9 14.54 4.95 0.15
C ARG A 9 15.83 4.84 -0.65
N ARG A 10 16.91 4.34 -0.03
CA ARG A 10 18.15 4.09 -0.73
C ARG A 10 17.97 2.99 -1.77
N ALA A 11 17.33 1.89 -1.38
CA ALA A 11 17.11 0.74 -2.25
C ALA A 11 16.25 1.06 -3.48
N ALA A 12 15.29 1.98 -3.35
CA ALA A 12 14.49 2.46 -4.47
C ALA A 12 15.36 3.09 -5.58
N THR A 13 16.51 3.67 -5.24
CA THR A 13 17.42 4.29 -6.21
C THR A 13 18.47 3.34 -6.79
N GLU A 14 18.62 2.13 -6.24
CA GLU A 14 19.64 1.17 -6.66
C GLU A 14 18.98 -0.03 -7.36
N ALA A 15 19.21 -0.12 -8.68
CA ALA A 15 18.62 -1.15 -9.53
C ALA A 15 19.31 -2.51 -9.41
N GLU A 16 20.49 -2.59 -8.79
CA GLU A 16 21.31 -3.80 -8.72
C GLU A 16 21.88 -4.03 -7.31
N GLY A 17 22.42 -5.23 -7.09
CA GLY A 17 23.17 -5.54 -5.86
C GLY A 17 22.29 -5.84 -4.64
N PRO A 18 22.82 -5.67 -3.42
CA PRO A 18 22.14 -6.11 -2.19
C PRO A 18 20.83 -5.36 -1.93
N TYR A 19 20.76 -4.08 -2.31
CA TYR A 19 19.54 -3.30 -2.15
C TYR A 19 18.41 -3.74 -3.09
N ARG A 20 18.76 -4.18 -4.30
CA ARG A 20 17.78 -4.75 -5.23
C ARG A 20 17.18 -6.04 -4.69
N ARG A 21 18.03 -6.97 -4.24
CA ARG A 21 17.59 -8.23 -3.62
C ARG A 21 16.71 -7.99 -2.39
N LEU A 22 17.03 -6.98 -1.59
CA LEU A 22 16.19 -6.58 -0.46
C LEU A 22 14.75 -6.20 -0.91
N LEU A 23 14.62 -5.41 -1.98
CA LEU A 23 13.28 -5.04 -2.49
C LEU A 23 12.54 -6.24 -3.08
N GLU A 24 13.24 -7.12 -3.79
CA GLU A 24 12.67 -8.36 -4.34
C GLU A 24 12.13 -9.26 -3.23
N GLU A 25 12.95 -9.55 -2.21
CA GLU A 25 12.53 -10.35 -1.05
C GLU A 25 11.34 -9.73 -0.32
N TYR A 26 11.34 -8.41 -0.14
CA TYR A 26 10.22 -7.70 0.48
C TYR A 26 8.96 -7.78 -0.40
N ALA A 27 9.11 -7.63 -1.72
CA ALA A 27 8.02 -7.71 -2.67
C ALA A 27 7.37 -9.09 -2.69
N THR A 28 8.16 -10.17 -2.70
CA THR A 28 7.65 -11.54 -2.62
C THR A 28 6.80 -11.75 -1.36
N GLY A 29 7.26 -11.26 -0.20
CA GLY A 29 6.50 -11.35 1.04
C GLY A 29 5.17 -10.61 0.99
N VAL A 30 5.17 -9.39 0.45
CA VAL A 30 3.95 -8.58 0.28
C VAL A 30 2.99 -9.22 -0.73
N ALA A 31 3.48 -9.64 -1.89
CA ALA A 31 2.68 -10.26 -2.95
C ALA A 31 2.04 -11.57 -2.47
N THR A 32 2.76 -12.37 -1.68
CA THR A 32 2.22 -13.59 -1.06
C THR A 32 1.04 -13.28 -0.13
N GLY A 33 1.14 -12.22 0.67
CA GLY A 33 0.02 -11.79 1.52
C GLY A 33 -1.16 -11.24 0.70
N LEU A 34 -0.86 -10.45 -0.33
CA LEU A 34 -1.87 -9.86 -1.20
C LEU A 34 -2.60 -10.90 -2.04
N SER A 35 -1.96 -11.99 -2.49
CA SER A 35 -2.62 -13.02 -3.30
C SER A 35 -3.76 -13.70 -2.53
N ALA A 36 -3.59 -13.92 -1.22
CA ALA A 36 -4.65 -14.44 -0.37
C ALA A 36 -5.85 -13.49 -0.25
N ILE A 37 -5.59 -12.17 -0.20
CA ILE A 37 -6.65 -11.15 -0.15
C ILE A 37 -7.34 -11.03 -1.50
N ALA A 38 -6.58 -10.95 -2.60
CA ALA A 38 -7.10 -10.83 -3.95
C ALA A 38 -7.98 -12.03 -4.33
N GLY A 39 -7.57 -13.24 -3.98
CA GLY A 39 -8.33 -14.46 -4.26
C GLY A 39 -9.67 -14.56 -3.53
N VAL A 40 -9.89 -13.78 -2.45
CA VAL A 40 -11.13 -13.81 -1.67
C VAL A 40 -11.99 -12.57 -1.91
N LEU A 41 -11.38 -11.39 -1.88
CA LEU A 41 -12.10 -10.12 -1.94
C LEU A 41 -12.28 -9.58 -3.35
N ASP A 42 -11.46 -10.01 -4.31
CA ASP A 42 -11.40 -9.51 -5.70
C ASP A 42 -11.52 -7.96 -5.79
N PRO A 43 -10.61 -7.22 -5.14
CA PRO A 43 -10.72 -5.77 -5.07
C PRO A 43 -10.49 -5.13 -6.44
N GLU A 44 -11.16 -4.01 -6.73
CA GLU A 44 -10.91 -3.25 -7.96
C GLU A 44 -9.60 -2.44 -7.93
N LEU A 45 -9.02 -2.22 -6.74
CA LEU A 45 -7.80 -1.44 -6.53
C LEU A 45 -7.16 -1.79 -5.18
N VAL A 46 -5.83 -1.82 -5.13
CA VAL A 46 -5.07 -1.89 -3.87
C VAL A 46 -4.14 -0.67 -3.75
N VAL A 47 -4.28 0.05 -2.63
CA VAL A 47 -3.46 1.23 -2.32
C VAL A 47 -2.37 0.86 -1.31
N LEU A 48 -1.12 0.84 -1.77
CA LEU A 48 0.06 0.60 -0.95
C LEU A 48 0.42 1.88 -0.18
N SER A 49 0.15 1.87 1.12
CA SER A 49 0.26 3.04 2.00
C SER A 49 1.28 2.84 3.12
N GLY A 50 1.72 3.95 3.70
CA GLY A 50 2.66 3.95 4.83
C GLY A 50 4.12 4.13 4.40
N GLY A 51 4.95 4.53 5.37
CA GLY A 51 6.31 5.04 5.10
C GLY A 51 7.24 4.06 4.38
N VAL A 52 7.01 2.75 4.52
CA VAL A 52 7.77 1.69 3.84
C VAL A 52 7.48 1.68 2.34
N PHE A 53 6.21 1.58 1.94
CA PHE A 53 5.83 1.58 0.53
C PHE A 53 6.13 2.93 -0.13
N LEU A 54 5.93 4.04 0.57
CA LEU A 54 6.28 5.36 0.05
C LEU A 54 7.80 5.54 -0.12
N ALA A 55 8.62 4.91 0.74
CA ALA A 55 10.07 4.95 0.60
C ALA A 55 10.59 4.04 -0.50
N GLY A 56 10.04 2.82 -0.62
CA GLY A 56 10.34 1.90 -1.73
C GLY A 56 9.85 2.42 -3.07
N GLY A 57 8.79 3.23 -3.07
CA GLY A 57 8.27 3.95 -4.22
C GLY A 57 7.85 3.04 -5.36
N GLU A 58 7.87 3.61 -6.56
CA GLU A 58 7.51 2.92 -7.79
C GLU A 58 8.32 1.63 -8.07
N PRO A 59 9.65 1.59 -7.79
CA PRO A 59 10.43 0.35 -7.93
C PRO A 59 9.89 -0.80 -7.07
N LEU A 60 9.48 -0.53 -5.84
CA LEU A 60 8.90 -1.56 -4.98
C LEU A 60 7.48 -1.93 -5.43
N ARG A 61 6.65 -0.95 -5.80
CA ARG A 61 5.29 -1.19 -6.33
C ARG A 61 5.33 -2.13 -7.53
N ALA A 62 6.23 -1.87 -8.49
CA ALA A 62 6.38 -2.67 -9.70
C ALA A 62 6.85 -4.11 -9.41
N LEU A 63 7.75 -4.29 -8.44
CA LEU A 63 8.17 -5.63 -8.01
C LEU A 63 7.01 -6.40 -7.36
N VAL A 64 6.23 -5.76 -6.49
CA VAL A 64 5.06 -6.38 -5.87
C VAL A 64 4.01 -6.77 -6.92
N GLU A 65 3.79 -5.91 -7.92
CA GLU A 65 2.88 -6.17 -9.03
C GLU A 65 3.31 -7.38 -9.86
N ALA A 66 4.60 -7.46 -10.20
CA ALA A 66 5.16 -8.60 -10.93
C ALA A 66 5.03 -9.91 -10.14
N GLU A 67 5.39 -9.90 -8.85
CA GLU A 67 5.29 -11.08 -7.99
C GLU A 67 3.83 -11.51 -7.78
N LEU A 68 2.90 -10.55 -7.64
CA LEU A 68 1.47 -10.86 -7.47
C LEU A 68 0.87 -11.51 -8.72
N ALA A 69 1.30 -11.08 -9.91
CA ALA A 69 0.82 -11.63 -11.18
C ALA A 69 1.16 -13.12 -11.34
N GLU A 70 2.27 -13.58 -10.76
CA GLU A 70 2.66 -15.00 -10.76
C GLU A 70 1.86 -15.83 -9.73
N LEU A 71 1.42 -15.20 -8.63
CA LEU A 71 0.80 -15.88 -7.49
C LEU A 71 -0.73 -15.89 -7.54
N SER A 72 -1.36 -15.01 -8.32
CA SER A 72 -2.81 -14.79 -8.29
C SER A 72 -3.40 -14.59 -9.69
N ALA A 73 -4.57 -15.18 -9.92
CA ALA A 73 -5.38 -14.93 -11.11
C ALA A 73 -6.07 -13.56 -11.06
N SER A 74 -6.48 -13.11 -9.87
CA SER A 74 -6.96 -11.73 -9.67
C SER A 74 -5.75 -10.81 -9.50
N GLN A 75 -5.65 -9.82 -10.39
CA GLN A 75 -4.52 -8.89 -10.49
C GLN A 75 -5.05 -7.46 -10.39
N PRO A 76 -5.45 -7.01 -9.19
CA PRO A 76 -5.93 -5.66 -9.00
C PRO A 76 -4.80 -4.66 -9.33
N PRO A 77 -5.13 -3.49 -9.92
CA PRO A 77 -4.19 -2.41 -10.04
C PRO A 77 -3.59 -2.06 -8.67
N LEU A 78 -2.27 -1.90 -8.62
CA LEU A 78 -1.56 -1.47 -7.42
C LEU A 78 -1.13 0.00 -7.58
N VAL A 79 -1.47 0.84 -6.61
CA VAL A 79 -1.06 2.26 -6.59
C VAL A 79 -0.43 2.63 -5.25
N LEU A 80 0.42 3.65 -5.23
CA LEU A 80 0.95 4.22 -3.99
C LEU A 80 -0.05 5.23 -3.42
N GLY A 81 -0.13 5.32 -2.09
CA GLY A 81 -0.96 6.32 -1.43
C GLY A 81 -0.41 7.75 -1.59
N ASP A 82 -1.27 8.71 -1.94
CA ASP A 82 -0.86 10.11 -2.13
C ASP A 82 -0.79 10.92 -0.83
N ILE A 83 -1.46 10.46 0.24
CA ILE A 83 -1.51 11.17 1.52
C ILE A 83 -0.26 10.87 2.33
N ARG A 84 0.70 11.79 2.27
CA ARG A 84 2.02 11.63 2.90
C ARG A 84 2.05 11.93 4.39
N GLU A 85 1.20 12.84 4.85
CA GLU A 85 1.22 13.33 6.22
C GLU A 85 -0.06 12.96 6.96
N HIS A 86 0.13 12.38 8.15
CA HIS A 86 -0.95 12.00 9.07
C HIS A 86 -2.16 11.32 8.40
N PRO A 87 -1.98 10.32 7.50
CA PRO A 87 -3.09 9.75 6.72
C PRO A 87 -4.18 9.14 7.62
N VAL A 88 -3.78 8.53 8.73
CA VAL A 88 -4.72 7.96 9.72
C VAL A 88 -5.52 9.06 10.42
N LEU A 89 -4.88 10.14 10.87
CA LEU A 89 -5.56 11.25 11.54
C LEU A 89 -6.54 11.94 10.60
N ARG A 90 -6.12 12.16 9.34
CA ARG A 90 -6.99 12.76 8.33
C ARG A 90 -8.20 11.89 8.05
N GLY A 91 -8.00 10.58 7.88
CA GLY A 91 -9.11 9.63 7.74
C GLY A 91 -10.03 9.64 8.95
N ALA A 92 -9.49 9.67 10.17
CA ALA A 92 -10.29 9.73 11.40
C ALA A 92 -11.15 11.00 11.48
N LEU A 93 -10.61 12.14 11.05
CA LEU A 93 -11.37 13.40 11.00
C LEU A 93 -12.51 13.33 9.98
N GLU A 94 -12.25 12.79 8.78
CA GLU A 94 -13.29 12.60 7.76
C GLU A 94 -14.37 11.62 8.24
N CYS A 95 -13.98 10.52 8.88
CA CYS A 95 -14.92 9.58 9.49
C CYS A 95 -15.78 10.26 10.56
N ALA A 96 -15.17 11.02 11.48
CA ALA A 96 -15.90 11.74 12.52
C ALA A 96 -16.89 12.75 11.91
N LEU A 97 -16.46 13.49 10.88
CA LEU A 97 -17.32 14.43 10.17
C LEU A 97 -18.50 13.73 9.48
N ALA A 98 -18.25 12.59 8.82
CA ALA A 98 -19.30 11.79 8.19
C ALA A 98 -20.32 11.28 9.22
N THR A 99 -19.84 10.67 10.32
CA THR A 99 -20.70 10.20 11.41
C THR A 99 -21.55 11.31 12.00
N THR A 100 -20.96 12.47 12.33
CA THR A 100 -21.73 13.60 12.88
C THR A 100 -22.75 14.15 11.87
N ARG A 101 -22.43 14.17 10.57
CA ARG A 101 -23.39 14.58 9.54
C ARG A 101 -24.58 13.65 9.48
N ASP A 102 -24.33 12.34 9.48
CA ASP A 102 -25.41 11.35 9.48
C ASP A 102 -26.27 11.50 10.73
N GLU A 103 -25.68 11.69 11.92
CA GLU A 103 -26.45 11.87 13.16
C GLU A 103 -27.32 13.14 13.21
N VAL A 104 -26.84 14.25 12.64
CA VAL A 104 -27.52 15.56 12.71
C VAL A 104 -28.51 15.77 11.57
N PHE A 105 -28.24 15.20 10.40
CA PHE A 105 -29.01 15.41 9.18
C PHE A 105 -29.78 14.19 8.69
N ASP A 106 -29.80 13.08 9.44
CA ASP A 106 -30.70 11.97 9.16
C ASP A 106 -32.17 12.42 9.31
N THR A 107 -32.83 12.61 8.16
CA THR A 107 -34.23 13.03 8.05
C THR A 107 -35.21 11.86 8.06
N SER A 108 -34.77 10.65 8.40
CA SER A 108 -35.65 9.46 8.49
C SER A 108 -36.29 9.24 9.87
N ARG A 109 -36.22 10.24 10.76
CA ARG A 109 -36.97 10.29 12.03
C ARG A 109 -38.19 11.21 11.99
#